data_AF-A0A0D2EK75-F1
#
_entry.id   AF-A0A0D2EK75-F1
#
_cell.length_a   1.000
_cell.length_b   1.000
_cell.length_c   1.000
_cell.angle_alpha   90.00
_cell.angle_beta   90.00
_cell.angle_gamma   90.00
#
_symmetry.space_group_name_H-M   'P 1'
#
loop_
_entity.id
_entity.type
_entity.pdbx_description
1 polymer ?
#
loop_
_entity_poly.entity_id
_entity_poly.type
_entity_poly.pdbx_seq_one_letter_code
_entity_poly.pdbx_strand_id
1 'polypeptide(L)'
;MDPIIFTPRLKLTLITKAERGSPELEWLHEVRSNEKATWWSIHGQQKTLEDTEKVIAGFLPVPLPAPLPTDNPQNPDTSDAEDEKTYRVVYAVHQLPRSPDPPLVGEQTDQPATTTNTTTTPTTVDQSQSQSHAQSQSQNPTTATTFIGLVTLTSLNANTLDLPTHLTTLPTTTTTSTTSTTTTSATTTKPLTVELAYMFLPTSWGQGYATESVNAVFSSCQRAGAPGSRSLSFWSPFSSVTVRAIVNQGNPASMRVMHKTGMTKTGVYELTGRRVFLAGEWREHHSLHIFIRRLF
;
A
#
# COMPACT_ATOMS: atom_id res chain seq x y z
N MET A 1 -1.62 -11.66 3.27
CA MET A 1 -1.93 -10.35 2.66
C MET A 1 -3.05 -10.53 1.65
N ASP A 2 -3.98 -9.59 1.56
CA ASP A 2 -5.12 -9.68 0.63
C ASP A 2 -4.61 -9.63 -0.83
N PRO A 3 -4.90 -10.65 -1.68
CA PRO A 3 -4.39 -10.67 -3.05
C PRO A 3 -5.00 -9.58 -3.93
N ILE A 4 -6.23 -9.15 -3.62
CA ILE A 4 -6.94 -8.07 -4.29
C ILE A 4 -7.58 -7.16 -3.24
N ILE A 5 -7.41 -5.85 -3.39
CA ILE A 5 -8.09 -4.84 -2.57
C ILE A 5 -8.89 -3.93 -3.50
N PHE A 6 -10.18 -3.74 -3.20
CA PHE A 6 -11.00 -2.74 -3.86
C PHE A 6 -11.18 -1.52 -2.98
N THR A 7 -11.19 -0.36 -3.63
CA THR A 7 -11.60 0.91 -3.07
C THR A 7 -12.70 1.49 -3.99
N PRO A 8 -13.33 2.64 -3.64
CA PRO A 8 -14.34 3.22 -4.50
C PRO A 8 -13.87 3.49 -5.94
N ARG A 9 -12.58 3.75 -6.15
CA ARG A 9 -12.03 4.10 -7.46
C ARG A 9 -10.91 3.19 -7.96
N LEU A 10 -10.40 2.28 -7.13
CA LEU A 10 -9.19 1.51 -7.43
C LEU A 10 -9.39 0.01 -7.22
N LYS A 11 -8.63 -0.75 -8.00
CA LYS A 11 -8.33 -2.16 -7.78
C LYS A 11 -6.83 -2.29 -7.56
N LEU A 12 -6.42 -2.79 -6.41
CA LEU A 12 -5.03 -3.10 -6.10
C LEU A 12 -4.83 -4.60 -6.21
N THR A 13 -3.86 -5.03 -7.03
CA THR A 13 -3.50 -6.44 -7.22
C THR A 13 -2.13 -6.69 -6.59
N LEU A 14 -2.04 -7.66 -5.68
CA LEU A 14 -0.78 -8.06 -5.07
C LEU A 14 0.10 -8.75 -6.12
N ILE A 15 1.29 -8.20 -6.37
CA ILE A 15 2.28 -8.78 -7.26
C ILE A 15 3.17 -9.72 -6.44
N THR A 16 3.06 -11.02 -6.67
CA THR A 16 3.94 -12.03 -6.07
C THR A 16 5.05 -12.50 -6.99
N LYS A 17 4.87 -12.33 -8.30
CA LYS A 17 5.81 -12.69 -9.37
C LYS A 17 5.65 -11.72 -10.54
N ALA A 18 6.70 -11.53 -11.32
CA ALA A 18 6.68 -10.75 -12.55
C ALA A 18 7.60 -11.41 -13.57
N GLU A 19 7.09 -12.46 -14.21
CA GLU A 19 7.83 -13.26 -15.19
C GLU A 19 7.80 -12.57 -16.56
N ARG A 20 8.76 -12.89 -17.44
CA ARG A 20 8.81 -12.31 -18.78
C ARG A 20 7.54 -12.66 -19.57
N GLY A 21 6.90 -11.65 -20.15
CA GLY A 21 5.62 -11.80 -20.85
C GLY A 21 4.39 -11.78 -19.94
N SER A 22 4.55 -11.57 -18.62
CA SER A 22 3.43 -11.37 -17.70
C SER A 22 2.95 -9.91 -17.71
N PRO A 23 1.64 -9.66 -17.49
CA PRO A 23 1.11 -8.32 -17.30
C PRO A 23 1.78 -7.57 -16.14
N GLU A 24 2.16 -8.28 -15.07
CA GLU A 24 2.83 -7.70 -13.91
C GLU A 24 4.17 -7.07 -14.27
N LEU A 25 4.97 -7.74 -15.10
CA LEU A 25 6.25 -7.18 -15.57
C LEU A 25 6.02 -5.97 -16.48
N GLU A 26 5.00 -6.03 -17.34
CA GLU A 26 4.63 -4.91 -18.21
C GLU A 26 4.21 -3.68 -17.40
N TRP A 27 3.35 -3.83 -16.40
CA TRP A 27 2.95 -2.75 -15.49
C TRP A 27 4.16 -2.16 -14.74
N LEU A 28 5.04 -3.02 -14.23
CA LEU A 28 6.26 -2.59 -13.56
C LEU A 28 7.16 -1.81 -14.52
N HIS A 29 7.31 -2.27 -15.76
CA HIS A 29 8.11 -1.57 -16.76
C HIS A 29 7.46 -0.26 -17.22
N GLU A 30 6.15 -0.22 -17.40
CA GLU A 30 5.42 0.97 -17.83
C GLU A 30 5.68 2.15 -16.89
N VAL A 31 5.54 1.93 -15.58
CA VAL A 31 5.79 3.01 -14.61
C VAL A 31 7.28 3.31 -14.45
N ARG A 32 8.16 2.30 -14.54
CA ARG A 32 9.61 2.49 -14.38
C ARG A 32 10.32 3.05 -15.62
N SER A 33 9.73 2.92 -16.79
CA SER A 33 10.21 3.54 -18.04
C SER A 33 9.66 4.96 -18.22
N ASN A 34 8.70 5.39 -17.39
CA ASN A 34 8.20 6.75 -17.44
C ASN A 34 9.13 7.71 -16.68
N GLU A 35 9.73 8.67 -17.40
CA GLU A 35 10.65 9.67 -16.84
C GLU A 35 10.03 10.46 -15.66
N LYS A 36 8.78 10.90 -15.82
CA LYS A 36 8.09 11.70 -14.80
C LYS A 36 7.73 10.87 -13.57
N ALA A 37 7.30 9.62 -13.76
CA ALA A 37 7.02 8.71 -12.65
C ALA A 37 8.30 8.36 -11.85
N THR A 38 9.43 8.23 -12.55
CA THR A 38 10.74 7.91 -11.95
C THR A 38 11.55 9.12 -11.52
N TRP A 39 11.01 10.34 -11.64
CA TRP A 39 11.70 11.60 -11.34
C TRP A 39 12.32 11.66 -9.93
N TRP A 40 11.67 11.02 -8.95
CA TRP A 40 12.13 10.93 -7.56
C TRP A 40 12.69 9.55 -7.17
N SER A 41 13.00 8.70 -8.15
CA SER A 41 13.60 7.38 -7.94
C SER A 41 15.13 7.44 -8.02
N ILE A 42 15.81 6.92 -7.01
CA ILE A 42 17.29 6.82 -7.00
C ILE A 42 17.85 5.86 -8.05
N HIS A 43 17.00 4.99 -8.61
CA HIS A 43 17.36 4.08 -9.69
C HIS A 43 17.16 4.69 -11.10
N GLY A 44 16.57 5.89 -11.18
CA GLY A 44 16.24 6.55 -12.44
C GLY A 44 15.23 5.80 -13.32
N GLN A 45 15.09 6.28 -14.56
CA GLN A 45 14.26 5.68 -15.61
C GLN A 45 14.91 4.40 -16.14
N GLN A 46 14.13 3.35 -16.29
CA GLN A 46 14.58 2.08 -16.88
C GLN A 46 14.27 2.08 -18.38
N LYS A 47 15.26 1.80 -19.21
CA LYS A 47 15.09 1.84 -20.68
C LYS A 47 14.65 0.51 -21.25
N THR A 48 14.93 -0.58 -20.54
CA THR A 48 14.69 -1.94 -20.99
C THR A 48 13.91 -2.73 -19.93
N LEU A 49 13.30 -3.83 -20.38
CA LEU A 49 12.66 -4.79 -19.48
C LEU A 49 13.71 -5.43 -18.56
N GLU A 50 14.90 -5.72 -19.08
CA GLU A 50 16.01 -6.31 -18.33
C GLU A 50 16.47 -5.41 -17.17
N ASP A 51 16.55 -4.10 -17.40
CA ASP A 51 16.87 -3.13 -16.34
C ASP A 51 15.78 -3.09 -15.28
N THR A 52 14.52 -3.19 -15.72
CA THR A 52 13.36 -3.27 -14.82
C THR A 52 13.42 -4.54 -13.97
N GLU A 53 13.65 -5.71 -14.57
CA GLU A 53 13.79 -7.00 -13.91
C GLU A 53 14.85 -6.95 -12.79
N LYS A 54 16.03 -6.40 -13.09
CA LYS A 54 17.11 -6.22 -12.09
C LYS A 54 16.67 -5.38 -10.90
N VAL A 55 15.95 -4.30 -11.15
CA VAL A 55 15.48 -3.40 -10.09
C VAL A 55 14.34 -4.04 -9.29
N ILE A 56 13.36 -4.68 -9.93
CA ILE A 56 12.21 -5.30 -9.26
C ILE A 56 12.58 -6.55 -8.46
N ALA A 57 13.68 -7.24 -8.79
CA ALA A 57 14.20 -8.35 -8.00
C ALA A 57 14.51 -7.94 -6.53
N GLY A 58 14.78 -6.65 -6.28
CA GLY A 58 14.93 -6.09 -4.94
C GLY A 58 13.61 -5.82 -4.20
N PHE A 59 12.48 -5.79 -4.91
CA PHE A 59 11.17 -5.42 -4.37
C PHE A 59 10.16 -6.56 -4.32
N LEU A 60 10.29 -7.56 -5.19
CA LEU A 60 9.37 -8.70 -5.20
C LEU A 60 9.69 -9.69 -4.07
N PRO A 61 8.67 -10.40 -3.53
CA PRO A 61 8.89 -11.48 -2.58
C PRO A 61 9.87 -12.50 -3.14
N VAL A 62 10.90 -12.83 -2.37
CA VAL A 62 11.80 -13.94 -2.71
C VAL A 62 11.16 -15.22 -2.15
N PRO A 63 11.08 -16.33 -2.93
CA PRO A 63 10.72 -17.61 -2.36
C PRO A 63 11.65 -17.92 -1.19
N LEU A 64 11.09 -18.26 -0.02
CA LEU A 64 11.91 -18.75 1.08
C LEU A 64 12.72 -19.96 0.58
N PRO A 65 14.03 -20.05 0.88
CA PRO A 65 14.76 -21.27 0.60
C PRO A 65 14.01 -22.43 1.28
N ALA A 66 13.85 -23.54 0.56
CA ALA A 66 13.27 -24.74 1.15
C ALA A 66 14.08 -25.12 2.40
N PRO A 67 13.45 -25.54 3.50
CA PRO A 67 14.20 -25.99 4.67
C PRO A 67 15.14 -27.10 4.21
N LEU A 68 16.45 -26.87 4.39
CA LEU A 68 17.45 -27.89 4.15
C LEU A 68 17.12 -29.10 5.02
N PRO A 69 17.31 -30.35 4.53
CA PRO A 69 17.18 -31.53 5.37
C PRO A 69 18.17 -31.39 6.53
N THR A 70 17.67 -31.22 7.74
CA THR A 70 18.47 -31.19 8.96
C THR A 70 18.90 -32.61 9.31
N ASP A 71 19.86 -33.15 8.57
CA ASP A 71 20.40 -34.50 8.77
C ASP A 71 21.73 -34.52 9.56
N ASN A 72 22.00 -33.51 10.41
CA ASN A 72 23.20 -33.58 11.25
C ASN A 72 23.00 -33.03 12.68
N PRO A 73 22.79 -33.90 13.68
CA PRO A 73 22.61 -33.50 15.07
C PRO A 73 23.96 -33.38 15.78
N GLN A 74 24.87 -32.49 15.34
CA GLN A 74 26.09 -32.27 16.11
C GLN A 74 26.86 -30.98 15.76
N ASN A 75 26.30 -29.81 16.07
CA ASN A 75 27.11 -28.67 16.51
C ASN A 75 26.25 -27.61 17.22
N PRO A 76 26.41 -27.37 18.54
CA PRO A 76 25.59 -26.40 19.27
C PRO A 76 26.10 -24.95 19.16
N ASP A 77 27.10 -24.65 18.32
CA ASP A 77 27.83 -23.38 18.36
C ASP A 77 27.97 -22.63 17.02
N THR A 78 27.29 -23.08 15.97
CA THR A 78 27.05 -22.22 14.80
C THR A 78 25.74 -21.50 15.02
N SER A 79 25.82 -20.22 15.41
CA SER A 79 24.68 -19.31 15.30
C SER A 79 24.20 -19.34 13.86
N ASP A 80 23.16 -20.13 13.61
CA ASP A 80 22.44 -20.17 12.36
C ASP A 80 22.15 -18.72 12.00
N ALA A 81 22.82 -18.24 10.95
CA ALA A 81 22.38 -17.07 10.24
C ALA A 81 21.03 -17.48 9.62
N GLU A 82 19.96 -17.41 10.41
CA GLU A 82 18.61 -17.40 9.91
C GLU A 82 18.63 -16.35 8.79
N ASP A 83 18.53 -16.80 7.54
CA ASP A 83 18.40 -15.92 6.39
C ASP A 83 17.27 -14.95 6.73
N GLU A 84 17.62 -13.71 7.08
CA GLU A 84 16.70 -12.77 7.70
C GLU A 84 15.56 -12.52 6.71
N LYS A 85 14.42 -13.17 6.97
CA LYS A 85 13.29 -13.22 6.06
C LYS A 85 12.94 -11.79 5.65
N THR A 86 13.14 -11.47 4.38
CA THR A 86 12.86 -10.13 3.87
C THR A 86 11.37 -10.04 3.56
N TYR A 87 10.67 -9.12 4.22
CA TYR A 87 9.23 -8.93 4.03
C TYR A 87 9.01 -7.91 2.94
N ARG A 88 8.37 -8.33 1.86
CA ARG A 88 8.12 -7.48 0.69
C ARG A 88 6.66 -7.60 0.27
N VAL A 89 6.02 -6.46 0.05
CA VAL A 89 4.64 -6.35 -0.42
C VAL A 89 4.63 -5.35 -1.57
N VAL A 90 4.10 -5.74 -2.72
CA VAL A 90 4.01 -4.89 -3.91
C VAL A 90 2.59 -4.97 -4.45
N TYR A 91 1.90 -3.84 -4.56
CA TYR A 91 0.58 -3.76 -5.18
C TYR A 91 0.63 -2.96 -6.47
N ALA A 92 0.14 -3.54 -7.56
CA ALA A 92 -0.24 -2.83 -8.77
C ALA A 92 -1.57 -2.12 -8.56
N VAL A 93 -1.60 -0.81 -8.80
CA VAL A 93 -2.77 0.04 -8.64
C VAL A 93 -3.41 0.27 -9.99
N HIS A 94 -4.67 -0.14 -10.11
CA HIS A 94 -5.48 0.07 -11.29
C HIS A 94 -6.66 1.00 -10.97
N GLN A 95 -6.93 1.95 -11.86
CA GLN A 95 -8.13 2.77 -11.84
C GLN A 95 -9.32 1.95 -12.36
N LEU A 96 -10.43 1.98 -11.61
CA LEU A 96 -11.71 1.45 -12.06
C LEU A 96 -12.37 2.43 -13.05
N PRO A 97 -13.10 1.93 -14.06
CA PRO A 97 -13.86 2.80 -14.93
C PRO A 97 -14.89 3.58 -14.12
N ARG A 98 -15.02 4.87 -14.42
CA ARG A 98 -16.02 5.73 -13.79
C ARG A 98 -17.39 5.20 -14.20
N SER A 99 -18.27 4.94 -13.24
CA SER A 99 -19.69 4.76 -13.56
C SER A 99 -20.16 6.04 -14.25
N PRO A 100 -20.89 5.97 -15.38
CA PRO A 100 -21.53 7.16 -15.92
C PRO A 100 -22.41 7.75 -14.82
N ASP A 101 -22.28 9.06 -14.61
CA ASP A 101 -23.18 9.77 -13.69
C ASP A 101 -24.62 9.54 -14.17
N PRO A 102 -25.58 9.31 -13.26
CA PRO A 102 -26.97 9.23 -13.67
C PRO A 102 -27.33 10.52 -14.40
N PRO A 103 -28.05 10.44 -15.53
CA PRO A 103 -28.43 11.63 -16.28
C PRO A 103 -29.14 12.59 -15.32
N LEU A 104 -28.67 13.83 -15.29
CA LEU A 104 -29.34 14.92 -14.59
C LEU A 104 -30.80 14.89 -15.04
N VAL A 105 -31.70 14.53 -14.12
CA VAL A 105 -33.14 14.63 -14.34
C VAL A 105 -33.40 16.06 -14.74
N GLY A 106 -33.79 16.24 -16.00
CA GLY A 106 -33.94 17.55 -16.62
C GLY A 106 -34.84 18.45 -15.80
N GLU A 107 -34.46 19.72 -15.73
CA GLU A 107 -35.36 20.83 -15.43
C GLU A 107 -36.67 20.63 -16.18
N GLN A 108 -37.71 20.31 -15.41
CA GLN A 108 -39.08 20.37 -15.86
C GLN A 108 -39.41 21.85 -16.03
N THR A 109 -39.44 22.31 -17.27
CA THR A 109 -39.88 23.65 -17.64
C THR A 109 -41.31 23.85 -17.16
N ASP A 110 -41.50 24.82 -16.27
CA ASP A 110 -42.79 25.33 -15.84
C ASP A 110 -43.58 25.84 -17.06
N GLN A 111 -44.76 25.24 -17.28
CA GLN A 111 -45.89 25.93 -17.91
C GLN A 111 -47.14 25.74 -17.04
N PRO A 112 -48.00 26.78 -16.91
CA PRO A 112 -49.03 26.82 -15.90
C PRO A 112 -50.28 26.05 -16.38
N ALA A 113 -50.74 25.09 -15.58
CA ALA A 113 -52.03 24.47 -15.76
C ALA A 113 -52.98 24.88 -14.61
N THR A 114 -54.04 25.52 -15.05
CA THR A 114 -55.23 25.98 -14.37
C THR A 114 -55.83 24.98 -13.38
N THR A 115 -56.24 25.53 -12.25
CA THR A 115 -57.12 25.01 -11.21
C THR A 115 -58.29 24.17 -11.73
N THR A 116 -58.52 22.98 -11.17
CA THR A 116 -59.85 22.54 -10.69
C THR A 116 -59.74 21.26 -9.84
N ASN A 117 -60.23 21.36 -8.60
CA ASN A 117 -60.46 20.26 -7.67
C ASN A 117 -61.67 19.42 -8.12
N THR A 118 -61.63 18.09 -8.00
CA THR A 118 -62.73 17.33 -7.37
C THR A 118 -62.26 15.97 -6.83
N THR A 119 -62.58 15.75 -5.57
CA THR A 119 -62.44 14.56 -4.74
C THR A 119 -63.41 13.44 -5.13
N THR A 120 -62.93 12.19 -5.23
CA THR A 120 -63.67 10.99 -4.75
C THR A 120 -62.75 9.76 -4.63
N THR A 121 -62.75 9.13 -3.46
CA THR A 121 -62.30 7.76 -3.13
C THR A 121 -63.55 6.88 -2.96
N PRO A 122 -63.52 5.57 -2.61
CA PRO A 122 -62.46 4.51 -2.65
C PRO A 122 -62.99 3.17 -3.24
N THR A 123 -62.31 2.04 -2.95
CA THR A 123 -62.78 0.60 -2.93
C THR A 123 -62.30 -0.21 -4.18
N THR A 124 -61.70 -1.42 -4.21
CA THR A 124 -61.31 -2.50 -3.26
C THR A 124 -60.56 -3.62 -4.04
N VAL A 125 -59.97 -4.59 -3.30
CA VAL A 125 -59.49 -5.95 -3.69
C VAL A 125 -58.04 -6.00 -4.23
N ASP A 126 -57.03 -6.36 -3.42
CA ASP A 126 -56.64 -7.71 -2.93
C ASP A 126 -56.06 -8.61 -4.03
N GLN A 127 -54.75 -8.88 -3.96
CA GLN A 127 -54.16 -10.23 -4.04
C GLN A 127 -52.62 -10.19 -4.06
N SER A 128 -52.05 -10.79 -3.02
CA SER A 128 -50.91 -11.74 -3.04
C SER A 128 -49.77 -11.55 -4.06
N GLN A 129 -48.55 -11.41 -3.56
CA GLN A 129 -47.49 -12.45 -3.67
C GLN A 129 -46.16 -11.91 -3.11
N SER A 130 -45.79 -12.40 -1.93
CA SER A 130 -44.42 -12.36 -1.45
C SER A 130 -43.69 -13.60 -1.98
N GLN A 131 -42.97 -13.44 -3.08
CA GLN A 131 -41.93 -14.38 -3.49
C GLN A 131 -40.59 -13.64 -3.62
N SER A 132 -39.69 -14.04 -2.73
CA SER A 132 -38.24 -14.13 -2.89
C SER A 132 -37.68 -13.71 -4.25
N HIS A 133 -36.72 -12.80 -4.28
CA HIS A 133 -35.53 -12.90 -5.14
C HIS A 133 -34.33 -12.37 -4.37
N ALA A 134 -33.63 -13.28 -3.69
CA ALA A 134 -32.22 -13.13 -3.43
C ALA A 134 -31.51 -13.09 -4.79
N GLN A 135 -31.18 -11.89 -5.28
CA GLN A 135 -30.36 -11.74 -6.47
C GLN A 135 -28.89 -11.94 -6.09
N SER A 136 -28.46 -13.17 -6.33
CA SER A 136 -27.09 -13.59 -6.62
C SER A 136 -26.34 -12.52 -7.43
N GLN A 137 -25.37 -11.87 -6.80
CA GLN A 137 -24.28 -11.18 -7.51
C GLN A 137 -23.33 -12.24 -8.07
N SER A 138 -23.73 -12.86 -9.17
CA SER A 138 -22.85 -13.63 -10.03
C SER A 138 -22.83 -12.94 -11.38
N GLN A 139 -21.62 -12.72 -11.89
CA GLN A 139 -21.27 -12.15 -13.19
C GLN A 139 -21.28 -10.62 -13.28
N ASN A 140 -20.17 -9.99 -12.88
CA ASN A 140 -19.81 -8.69 -13.43
C ASN A 140 -19.01 -8.91 -14.73
N PRO A 141 -19.39 -8.28 -15.86
CA PRO A 141 -18.53 -8.22 -17.03
C PRO A 141 -17.22 -7.56 -16.63
N THR A 142 -16.11 -8.06 -17.16
CA THR A 142 -14.75 -7.58 -16.91
C THR A 142 -14.61 -6.11 -17.34
N THR A 143 -15.07 -5.19 -16.51
CA THR A 143 -14.84 -3.75 -16.73
C THR A 143 -13.34 -3.52 -16.76
N ALA A 144 -12.82 -3.18 -17.94
CA ALA A 144 -11.41 -2.95 -18.16
C ALA A 144 -10.89 -1.90 -17.16
N THR A 145 -9.88 -2.28 -16.38
CA THR A 145 -9.21 -1.39 -15.43
C THR A 145 -7.92 -0.85 -16.05
N THR A 146 -7.53 0.38 -15.74
CA THR A 146 -6.31 0.99 -16.28
C THR A 146 -5.21 0.99 -15.23
N PHE A 147 -4.03 0.44 -15.53
CA PHE A 147 -2.89 0.52 -14.62
C PHE A 147 -2.43 1.98 -14.46
N ILE A 148 -2.15 2.40 -13.23
CA ILE A 148 -1.77 3.79 -12.93
C ILE A 148 -0.58 3.94 -11.98
N GLY A 149 -0.11 2.87 -11.34
CA GLY A 149 1.00 2.98 -10.41
C GLY A 149 1.20 1.78 -9.48
N LEU A 150 2.08 1.94 -8.51
CA LEU A 150 2.50 0.92 -7.57
C LEU A 150 2.57 1.47 -6.14
N VAL A 151 2.34 0.60 -5.17
CA VAL A 151 2.66 0.81 -3.75
C VAL A 151 3.52 -0.36 -3.28
N THR A 152 4.62 -0.08 -2.58
CA THR A 152 5.53 -1.10 -2.04
C THR A 152 5.77 -0.92 -0.55
N LEU A 153 5.86 -2.03 0.18
CA LEU A 153 6.40 -2.10 1.54
C LEU A 153 7.55 -3.09 1.56
N THR A 154 8.72 -2.67 2.02
CA THR A 154 9.92 -3.53 2.11
C THR A 154 10.53 -3.46 3.50
N SER A 155 10.82 -4.60 4.12
CA SER A 155 11.59 -4.64 5.37
C SER A 155 12.96 -4.02 5.17
N LEU A 156 13.46 -3.39 6.23
CA LEU A 156 14.80 -2.82 6.23
C LEU A 156 15.83 -3.94 6.06
N ASN A 157 16.93 -3.61 5.40
CA ASN A 157 18.09 -4.47 5.17
C ASN A 157 19.36 -3.59 5.07
N ALA A 158 20.53 -4.21 4.89
CA ALA A 158 21.82 -3.54 4.82
C ALA A 158 21.92 -2.40 3.78
N ASN A 159 21.08 -2.39 2.74
CA ASN A 159 21.06 -1.34 1.72
C ASN A 159 20.10 -0.19 2.05
N THR A 160 19.38 -0.26 3.16
CA THR A 160 18.42 0.76 3.55
C THR A 160 19.12 1.86 4.34
N LEU A 161 18.65 3.11 4.19
CA LEU A 161 19.23 4.24 4.91
C LEU A 161 19.11 4.01 6.43
N ASP A 162 20.25 3.98 7.10
CA ASP A 162 20.32 3.95 8.56
C ASP A 162 19.95 5.33 9.09
N LEU A 163 18.98 5.36 10.01
CA LEU A 163 18.38 6.58 10.53
C LEU A 163 18.52 6.60 12.04
N PRO A 164 18.93 7.75 12.62
CA PRO A 164 18.99 7.91 14.07
C PRO A 164 17.69 7.50 14.79
N THR A 165 17.81 6.89 15.97
CA THR A 165 16.67 6.35 16.73
C THR A 165 15.57 7.38 17.02
N HIS A 166 15.94 8.65 17.24
CA HIS A 166 14.98 9.73 17.49
C HIS A 166 14.10 10.04 16.26
N LEU A 167 14.52 9.68 15.05
CA LEU A 167 13.73 9.80 13.82
C LEU A 167 12.89 8.55 13.54
N THR A 168 13.24 7.41 14.14
CA THR A 168 12.60 6.11 13.88
C THR A 168 11.61 5.66 14.96
N THR A 169 11.48 6.44 16.04
CA THR A 169 10.57 6.16 17.14
C THR A 169 9.38 7.12 17.14
N LEU A 170 8.18 6.59 17.39
CA LEU A 170 7.02 7.42 17.71
C LEU A 170 7.13 7.83 19.19
N PRO A 171 6.75 9.06 19.56
CA PRO A 171 6.71 9.46 20.96
C PRO A 171 5.68 8.59 21.69
N THR A 172 6.16 7.62 22.46
CA THR A 172 5.32 6.84 23.37
C THR A 172 4.89 7.79 24.48
N THR A 173 3.60 8.01 24.65
CA THR A 173 3.07 8.72 25.82
C THR A 173 3.66 8.10 27.08
N THR A 174 4.36 8.92 27.85
CA THR A 174 5.10 8.56 29.06
C THR A 174 4.19 7.79 30.01
N THR A 175 4.23 6.46 29.93
CA THR A 175 3.70 5.59 30.99
C THR A 175 4.91 5.17 31.78
N THR A 176 5.05 5.76 32.96
CA THR A 176 6.05 5.43 33.97
C THR A 176 6.08 3.91 34.16
N SER A 177 7.06 3.24 33.55
CA SER A 177 7.25 1.81 33.72
C SER A 177 7.92 1.57 35.06
N THR A 178 7.10 1.30 36.08
CA THR A 178 7.54 0.76 37.36
C THR A 178 8.20 -0.60 37.11
N THR A 179 9.47 -0.71 37.45
CA THR A 179 10.26 -1.95 37.40
C THR A 179 9.57 -3.03 38.23
N SER A 180 8.89 -3.96 37.57
CA SER A 180 8.46 -5.24 38.17
C SER A 180 9.23 -6.36 37.52
N THR A 181 10.24 -6.84 38.22
CA THR A 181 11.00 -8.06 37.93
C THR A 181 10.10 -9.26 38.17
N THR A 182 9.44 -9.75 37.12
CA THR A 182 8.85 -11.10 37.11
C THR A 182 9.46 -11.87 35.94
N THR A 183 10.35 -12.81 36.27
CA THR A 183 11.00 -13.72 35.33
C THR A 183 9.99 -14.74 34.82
N THR A 184 9.29 -14.40 33.74
CA THR A 184 8.55 -15.37 32.93
C THR A 184 9.19 -15.36 31.55
N SER A 185 9.62 -16.53 31.05
CA SER A 185 10.15 -16.69 29.69
C SER A 185 9.07 -16.35 28.66
N ALA A 186 8.92 -15.06 28.37
CA ALA A 186 8.13 -14.56 27.26
C ALA A 186 8.96 -14.72 25.99
N THR A 187 8.42 -15.40 24.99
CA THR A 187 8.95 -15.38 23.63
C THR A 187 8.91 -13.92 23.14
N THR A 188 10.04 -13.22 23.17
CA THR A 188 10.12 -11.79 22.82
C THR A 188 9.89 -11.63 21.32
N THR A 189 8.64 -11.42 20.94
CA THR A 189 8.26 -11.03 19.58
C THR A 189 8.87 -9.66 19.24
N LYS A 190 9.72 -9.62 18.20
CA LYS A 190 10.46 -8.41 17.76
C LYS A 190 9.51 -7.45 17.03
N PRO A 191 9.65 -6.12 17.13
CA PRO A 191 8.98 -5.19 16.23
C PRO A 191 9.60 -5.25 14.83
N LEU A 192 8.78 -5.14 13.78
CA LEU A 192 9.25 -4.98 12.39
C LEU A 192 9.06 -3.54 11.93
N THR A 193 10.06 -3.00 11.24
CA THR A 193 9.93 -1.78 10.45
C THR A 193 9.97 -2.11 8.97
N VAL A 194 9.03 -1.55 8.21
CA VAL A 194 9.00 -1.61 6.74
C VAL A 194 9.02 -0.20 6.16
N GLU A 195 9.63 -0.05 4.99
CA GLU A 195 9.70 1.21 4.25
C GLU A 195 8.63 1.25 3.16
N LEU A 196 7.84 2.31 3.16
CA LEU A 196 6.86 2.63 2.14
C LEU A 196 7.52 3.40 1.00
N ALA A 197 7.29 2.91 -0.22
CA ALA A 197 7.47 3.68 -1.44
C ALA A 197 6.24 3.53 -2.34
N TYR A 198 6.05 4.49 -3.24
CA TYR A 198 5.01 4.41 -4.25
C TYR A 198 5.43 5.20 -5.49
N MET A 199 4.81 4.87 -6.61
CA MET A 199 5.07 5.52 -7.89
C MET A 199 3.79 5.53 -8.71
N PHE A 200 3.48 6.63 -9.36
CA PHE A 200 2.27 6.78 -10.16
C PHE A 200 2.59 7.39 -11.51
N LEU A 201 1.88 6.95 -12.55
CA LEU A 201 1.94 7.55 -13.87
C LEU A 201 1.36 8.98 -13.82
N PRO A 202 1.92 9.94 -14.59
CA PRO A 202 1.50 11.34 -14.55
C PRO A 202 0.01 11.57 -14.81
N THR A 203 -0.64 10.71 -15.60
CA THR A 203 -2.08 10.74 -15.91
C THR A 203 -2.97 10.63 -14.67
N SER A 204 -2.43 10.08 -13.57
CA SER A 204 -3.14 9.80 -12.33
C SER A 204 -2.81 10.80 -11.19
N TRP A 205 -1.89 11.74 -11.43
CA TRP A 205 -1.48 12.72 -10.41
C TRP A 205 -2.57 13.73 -10.09
N GLY A 206 -2.57 14.23 -8.84
CA GLY A 206 -3.55 15.23 -8.39
C GLY A 206 -4.96 14.68 -8.11
N GLN A 207 -5.25 13.43 -8.48
CA GLN A 207 -6.58 12.82 -8.31
C GLN A 207 -6.79 12.12 -6.95
N GLY A 208 -5.79 12.16 -6.06
CA GLY A 208 -5.85 11.54 -4.73
C GLY A 208 -5.64 10.02 -4.71
N TYR A 209 -5.34 9.38 -5.84
CA TYR A 209 -5.16 7.93 -5.92
C TYR A 209 -4.02 7.40 -5.04
N ALA A 210 -2.90 8.13 -4.93
CA ALA A 210 -1.81 7.74 -4.03
C ALA A 210 -2.24 7.68 -2.55
N THR A 211 -3.05 8.64 -2.09
CA THR A 211 -3.58 8.62 -0.71
C THR A 211 -4.54 7.44 -0.51
N GLU A 212 -5.45 7.23 -1.48
CA GLU A 212 -6.42 6.14 -1.43
C GLU A 212 -5.75 4.76 -1.43
N SER A 213 -4.77 4.54 -2.31
CA SER A 213 -4.05 3.28 -2.42
C SER A 213 -3.21 2.99 -1.17
N VAL A 214 -2.48 3.98 -0.64
CA VAL A 214 -1.66 3.79 0.57
C VAL A 214 -2.53 3.49 1.79
N ASN A 215 -3.66 4.17 1.97
CA ASN A 215 -4.60 3.87 3.04
C ASN A 215 -5.21 2.46 2.90
N ALA A 216 -5.51 2.03 1.66
CA ALA A 216 -6.00 0.68 1.39
C ALA A 216 -4.97 -0.39 1.75
N VAL A 217 -3.70 -0.19 1.40
CA VAL A 217 -2.59 -1.07 1.79
C VAL A 217 -2.43 -1.11 3.30
N PHE A 218 -2.40 0.04 3.99
CA PHE A 218 -2.32 0.09 5.46
C PHE A 218 -3.46 -0.68 6.11
N SER A 219 -4.69 -0.49 5.64
CA SER A 219 -5.86 -1.21 6.16
C SER A 219 -5.74 -2.72 5.96
N SER A 220 -5.24 -3.16 4.80
CA SER A 220 -4.96 -4.58 4.52
C SER A 220 -3.89 -5.15 5.46
N CYS A 221 -2.80 -4.41 5.68
CA CYS A 221 -1.76 -4.82 6.62
C CYS A 221 -2.28 -4.94 8.05
N GLN A 222 -3.11 -4.00 8.51
CA GLN A 222 -3.74 -4.04 9.84
C GLN A 222 -4.66 -5.24 10.00
N ARG A 223 -5.51 -5.53 9.00
CA ARG A 223 -6.34 -6.75 9.00
C ARG A 223 -5.51 -8.03 9.01
N ALA A 224 -4.37 -8.03 8.32
CA ALA A 224 -3.45 -9.17 8.33
C ALA A 224 -2.75 -9.36 9.69
N GLY A 225 -2.55 -8.30 10.47
CA GLY A 225 -1.96 -8.35 11.82
C GLY A 225 -2.95 -8.53 12.97
N ALA A 226 -4.25 -8.35 12.73
CA ALA A 226 -5.27 -8.40 13.79
C ALA A 226 -5.42 -9.82 14.39
N PRO A 227 -5.53 -9.97 15.73
CA PRO A 227 -5.71 -11.27 16.39
C PRO A 227 -6.87 -12.08 15.77
N GLY A 228 -6.63 -13.37 15.49
CA GLY A 228 -7.62 -14.26 14.87
C GLY A 228 -7.75 -14.13 13.34
N SER A 229 -6.97 -13.24 12.70
CA SER A 229 -6.91 -13.17 11.24
C SER A 229 -6.27 -14.42 10.64
N ARG A 230 -6.89 -15.03 9.62
CA ARG A 230 -6.30 -16.12 8.83
C ARG A 230 -4.99 -15.71 8.12
N SER A 231 -4.72 -14.41 8.02
CA SER A 231 -3.49 -13.84 7.44
C SER A 231 -2.39 -13.50 8.47
N LEU A 232 -2.56 -13.83 9.76
CA LEU A 232 -1.56 -13.55 10.82
C LEU A 232 -0.17 -14.11 10.47
N SER A 233 -0.13 -15.23 9.73
CA SER A 233 1.10 -15.89 9.31
C SER A 233 2.03 -14.99 8.50
N PHE A 234 1.50 -13.96 7.82
CA PHE A 234 2.33 -13.09 7.02
C PHE A 234 3.25 -12.21 7.87
N TRP A 235 2.73 -11.62 8.96
CA TRP A 235 3.52 -10.74 9.84
C TRP A 235 4.13 -11.48 11.03
N SER A 236 3.85 -12.77 11.20
CA SER A 236 4.56 -13.61 12.16
C SER A 236 6.06 -13.64 11.86
N PRO A 237 6.95 -13.51 12.86
CA PRO A 237 6.68 -13.56 14.31
C PRO A 237 6.55 -12.19 15.01
N PHE A 238 6.31 -11.11 14.28
CA PHE A 238 6.40 -9.76 14.85
C PHE A 238 5.16 -9.37 15.66
N SER A 239 5.38 -8.72 16.81
CA SER A 239 4.30 -8.18 17.66
C SER A 239 3.70 -6.89 17.13
N SER A 240 4.46 -6.16 16.32
CA SER A 240 4.07 -4.86 15.81
C SER A 240 4.76 -4.58 14.49
N VAL A 241 4.07 -3.88 13.60
CA VAL A 241 4.63 -3.41 12.33
C VAL A 241 4.55 -1.89 12.28
N THR A 242 5.71 -1.28 12.09
CA THR A 242 5.86 0.16 11.87
C THR A 242 6.21 0.41 10.41
N VAL A 243 5.49 1.32 9.78
CA VAL A 243 5.82 1.81 8.44
C VAL A 243 6.60 3.11 8.58
N ARG A 244 7.73 3.20 7.89
CA ARG A 244 8.45 4.46 7.66
C ARG A 244 8.34 4.90 6.21
N ALA A 245 8.39 6.18 5.95
CA ALA A 245 8.54 6.75 4.62
C ALA A 245 9.58 7.87 4.66
N ILE A 246 10.38 7.96 3.60
CA ILE A 246 11.45 8.94 3.44
C ILE A 246 11.09 9.81 2.24
N VAL A 247 10.86 11.09 2.46
CA VAL A 247 10.44 12.02 1.41
C VAL A 247 11.44 13.16 1.31
N ASN A 248 12.04 13.34 0.13
CA ASN A 248 12.92 14.49 -0.11
C ASN A 248 12.12 15.81 0.01
N GLN A 249 12.68 16.82 0.66
CA GLN A 249 12.06 18.13 0.86
C GLN A 249 11.56 18.77 -0.45
N GLY A 250 12.25 18.52 -1.57
CA GLY A 250 11.85 19.00 -2.89
C GLY A 250 10.59 18.35 -3.47
N ASN A 251 10.01 17.35 -2.80
CA ASN A 251 8.78 16.66 -3.21
C ASN A 251 7.59 16.95 -2.27
N PRO A 252 7.01 18.17 -2.32
CA PRO A 252 5.89 18.55 -1.47
C PRO A 252 4.61 17.77 -1.77
N ALA A 253 4.45 17.25 -2.98
CA ALA A 253 3.31 16.41 -3.32
C ALA A 253 3.30 15.13 -2.48
N SER A 254 4.45 14.46 -2.36
CA SER A 254 4.56 13.26 -1.53
C SER A 254 4.47 13.54 -0.04
N MET A 255 4.99 14.67 0.44
CA MET A 255 4.79 15.09 1.83
C MET A 255 3.30 15.21 2.17
N ARG A 256 2.50 15.81 1.27
CA ARG A 256 1.03 15.90 1.45
C ARG A 256 0.37 14.53 1.47
N VAL A 257 0.84 13.55 0.69
CA VAL A 257 0.31 12.18 0.74
C VAL A 257 0.56 11.58 2.12
N MET A 258 1.78 11.69 2.67
CA MET A 258 2.11 11.15 4.01
C MET A 258 1.23 11.76 5.11
N HIS A 259 0.99 13.06 5.07
CA HIS A 259 0.07 13.71 6.00
C HIS A 259 -1.37 13.19 5.86
N LYS A 260 -1.89 13.07 4.63
CA LYS A 260 -3.25 12.59 4.36
C LYS A 260 -3.45 11.11 4.68
N THR A 261 -2.38 10.32 4.71
CA THR A 261 -2.41 8.91 5.13
C THR A 261 -2.13 8.77 6.64
N GLY A 262 -2.19 9.87 7.40
CA GLY A 262 -2.06 9.84 8.86
C GLY A 262 -0.67 9.43 9.36
N MET A 263 0.37 9.55 8.54
CA MET A 263 1.74 9.34 9.00
C MET A 263 2.25 10.58 9.72
N THR A 264 2.96 10.36 10.83
CA THR A 264 3.54 11.42 11.66
C THR A 264 4.93 11.76 11.15
N LYS A 265 5.20 13.03 10.84
CA LYS A 265 6.56 13.50 10.56
C LYS A 265 7.36 13.48 11.86
N THR A 266 8.41 12.66 11.94
CA THR A 266 9.26 12.53 13.15
C THR A 266 10.46 13.48 13.12
N GLY A 267 10.90 13.90 11.95
CA GLY A 267 11.96 14.89 11.82
C GLY A 267 12.48 15.04 10.40
N VAL A 268 13.69 15.58 10.31
CA VAL A 268 14.42 15.81 9.06
C VAL A 268 15.81 15.21 9.23
N TYR A 269 16.23 14.38 8.28
CA TYR A 269 17.57 13.82 8.19
C TYR A 269 18.33 14.49 7.06
N GLU A 270 19.43 15.16 7.38
CA GLU A 270 20.31 15.77 6.38
C GLU A 270 21.33 14.74 5.90
N LEU A 271 21.14 14.26 4.67
CA LEU A 271 22.07 13.34 4.02
C LEU A 271 23.07 14.14 3.19
N THR A 272 24.34 14.10 3.59
CA THR A 272 25.48 14.70 2.88
C THR A 272 26.45 13.63 2.39
N GLY A 273 27.35 13.98 1.46
CA GLY A 273 28.43 13.10 1.02
C GLY A 273 28.00 11.92 0.12
N ARG A 274 26.71 11.84 -0.23
CA ARG A 274 26.18 10.85 -1.18
C ARG A 274 25.63 11.56 -2.41
N ARG A 275 26.40 11.50 -3.49
CA ARG A 275 25.99 12.07 -4.79
C ARG A 275 24.94 11.17 -5.44
N VAL A 276 23.74 11.70 -5.63
CA VAL A 276 22.60 10.99 -6.24
C VAL A 276 21.98 11.87 -7.32
N PHE A 277 21.62 11.27 -8.45
CA PHE A 277 20.84 11.94 -9.48
C PHE A 277 19.36 11.85 -9.10
N LEU A 278 18.73 12.98 -8.78
CA LEU A 278 17.36 13.03 -8.29
C LEU A 278 16.69 14.30 -8.78
N ALA A 279 15.46 14.17 -9.29
CA ALA A 279 14.68 15.28 -9.80
C ALA A 279 15.39 16.12 -10.89
N GLY A 280 16.10 15.45 -11.79
CA GLY A 280 16.74 16.05 -12.96
C GLY A 280 18.14 16.62 -12.71
N GLU A 281 18.69 16.50 -11.50
CA GLU A 281 20.01 17.04 -11.19
C GLU A 281 20.83 16.14 -10.25
N TRP A 282 22.15 16.26 -10.32
CA TRP A 282 23.06 15.63 -9.36
C TRP A 282 23.10 16.46 -8.09
N ARG A 283 22.79 15.83 -6.95
CA ARG A 283 22.82 16.48 -5.63
C ARG A 283 23.68 15.69 -4.66
N GLU A 284 24.44 16.40 -3.84
CA GLU A 284 25.25 15.83 -2.75
C GLU A 284 24.64 16.06 -1.37
N HIS A 285 23.68 16.97 -1.28
CA HIS A 285 22.95 17.32 -0.07
C HIS A 285 21.45 17.05 -0.26
N HIS A 286 20.86 16.31 0.67
CA HIS A 286 19.44 15.96 0.64
C HIS A 286 18.82 16.13 2.03
N SER A 287 17.85 17.02 2.13
CA SER A 287 17.00 17.12 3.31
C SER A 287 15.84 16.14 3.19
N LEU A 288 15.85 15.10 4.03
CA LEU A 288 14.93 13.97 3.96
C LEU A 288 13.95 14.02 5.14
N HIS A 289 12.68 14.24 4.84
CA HIS A 289 11.62 14.23 5.84
C HIS A 289 11.22 12.79 6.15
N ILE A 290 11.30 12.43 7.43
CA ILE A 290 11.00 11.07 7.90
C ILE A 290 9.57 11.06 8.45
N PHE A 291 8.77 10.13 7.94
CA PHE A 291 7.39 9.90 8.36
C PHE A 291 7.23 8.50 8.90
N ILE A 292 6.44 8.34 9.96
CA ILE A 292 6.22 7.06 10.62
C ILE A 292 4.74 6.84 10.93
N ARG A 293 4.30 5.60 10.80
CA ARG A 293 2.99 5.14 11.27
C ARG A 293 3.09 3.72 11.80
N ARG A 294 2.63 3.50 13.03
CA ARG A 294 2.41 2.15 13.56
C ARG A 294 1.10 1.59 13.01
N LEU A 295 1.11 0.34 12.56
CA LEU A 295 -0.09 -0.33 12.04
C LEU A 295 -0.81 -1.12 13.13
N PHE A 296 -0.06 -1.88 13.93
CA PHE A 296 -0.51 -2.64 15.11
C PHE A 296 0.66 -2.81 16.08
#